data_AF-A0A7G9SMN6-F1
#
_entry.id   AF-A0A7G9SMN6-F1
#
_cell.length_a   1.000
_cell.length_b   1.000
_cell.length_c   1.000
_cell.angle_alpha   90.00
_cell.angle_beta   90.00
_cell.angle_gamma   90.00
#
_symmetry.space_group_name_H-M   'P 1'
#
loop_
_entity.id
_entity.type
_entity.pdbx_description
1 polymer ?
#
loop_
_entity_poly.entity_id
_entity_poly.type
_entity_poly.pdbx_seq_one_letter_code
_entity_poly.pdbx_strand_id
1 'polypeptide(L)'
;MRMFAGALVFASAIALASSAPHTRSGGEIMQRFHVGLADPDCRKPSARWRSHYAHVAEHLADQDETALAVFGYVLDEVREAGLPSEFALIPFVESRYRADARSTGGPAGLWQFTAGTARRHGMSVHGKVDDRLSVVASTRAAVRYLNRLHAMFGQDWRQTAMAYNAGEGALRASRRKGAARLSGITRSYPLKLHAIACLFDQHADNPRWQRAIERQVPRLVPRRLPAATRDLRAWAIAQGLDADFVIALNPGWHPGARDALVPIGTDAGRTAPDEAN
;
A
#
# COMPACT_ATOMS: atom_id res chain seq x y z
N MET A 1 -19.44 -69.03 7.27
CA MET A 1 -19.93 -67.66 7.04
C MET A 1 -19.76 -66.86 8.33
N ARG A 2 -18.63 -66.16 8.52
CA ARG A 2 -18.46 -65.10 9.52
C ARG A 2 -17.47 -64.08 8.96
N MET A 3 -18.00 -62.90 8.62
CA MET A 3 -17.27 -61.73 8.15
C MET A 3 -16.52 -61.10 9.33
N PHE A 4 -15.24 -60.76 9.15
CA PHE A 4 -14.54 -59.80 10.00
C PHE A 4 -14.54 -58.45 9.27
N ALA A 5 -15.28 -57.49 9.82
CA ALA A 5 -15.29 -56.10 9.37
C ALA A 5 -14.08 -55.38 9.98
N GLY A 6 -13.17 -54.91 9.13
CA GLY A 6 -12.10 -53.99 9.52
C GLY A 6 -12.66 -52.58 9.69
N ALA A 7 -12.56 -52.03 10.90
CA ALA A 7 -12.87 -50.63 11.16
C ALA A 7 -11.68 -49.76 10.72
N LEU A 8 -11.81 -49.03 9.62
CA LEU A 8 -10.92 -47.91 9.32
C LEU A 8 -11.26 -46.74 10.24
N VAL A 9 -10.33 -46.39 11.13
CA VAL A 9 -10.37 -45.14 11.88
C VAL A 9 -9.78 -44.04 10.98
N PHE A 10 -10.63 -43.15 10.47
CA PHE A 10 -10.18 -41.90 9.85
C PHE A 10 -9.79 -40.92 10.96
N ALA A 11 -8.49 -40.68 11.13
CA ALA A 11 -8.02 -39.55 11.93
C ALA A 11 -8.21 -38.26 11.13
N SER A 12 -9.20 -37.45 11.51
CA SER A 12 -9.35 -36.08 11.02
C SER A 12 -8.20 -35.22 11.55
N ALA A 13 -7.25 -34.86 10.67
CA ALA A 13 -6.28 -33.82 10.96
C ALA A 13 -7.00 -32.46 10.88
N ILE A 14 -7.31 -31.88 12.04
CA ILE A 14 -7.72 -30.47 12.12
C ILE A 14 -6.48 -29.64 11.76
N ALA A 15 -6.47 -29.07 10.56
CA ALA A 15 -5.51 -28.03 10.22
C ALA A 15 -5.82 -26.82 11.10
N LEU A 16 -4.99 -26.58 12.11
CA LEU A 16 -5.01 -25.33 12.85
C LEU A 16 -4.65 -24.22 11.86
N ALA A 17 -5.65 -23.49 11.38
CA ALA A 17 -5.43 -22.27 10.64
C ALA A 17 -4.71 -21.29 11.59
N SER A 18 -3.41 -21.11 11.41
CA SER A 18 -2.66 -20.07 12.11
C SER A 18 -3.27 -18.72 11.72
N SER A 19 -4.08 -18.12 12.59
CA SER A 19 -4.56 -16.77 12.40
C SER A 19 -3.33 -15.86 12.31
N ALA A 20 -3.14 -15.18 11.18
CA ALA A 20 -2.06 -14.22 11.04
C ALA A 20 -2.16 -13.18 12.17
N PRO A 21 -1.03 -12.75 12.76
CA PRO A 21 -1.07 -11.82 13.88
C PRO A 21 -1.73 -10.50 13.46
N HIS A 22 -2.50 -9.89 14.37
CA HIS A 22 -3.20 -8.63 14.10
C HIS A 22 -2.25 -7.44 13.91
N THR A 23 -1.03 -7.56 14.41
CA THR A 23 0.06 -6.59 14.24
C THR A 23 1.24 -7.21 13.48
N ARG A 24 2.18 -6.36 13.11
CA ARG A 24 3.52 -6.74 12.61
C ARG A 24 4.53 -5.67 12.99
N SER A 25 5.81 -6.04 13.11
CA SER A 25 6.84 -5.01 13.25
C SER A 25 7.10 -4.30 11.93
N GLY A 26 7.57 -3.06 11.95
CA GLY A 26 8.12 -2.43 10.75
C GLY A 26 9.37 -3.16 10.24
N GLY A 27 10.13 -3.85 11.11
CA GLY A 27 11.21 -4.76 10.71
C GLY A 27 10.72 -5.86 9.76
N GLU A 28 9.58 -6.50 10.07
CA GLU A 28 8.94 -7.48 9.16
C GLU A 28 8.52 -6.83 7.83
N ILE A 29 7.99 -5.60 7.87
CA ILE A 29 7.62 -4.84 6.67
C ILE A 29 8.86 -4.56 5.81
N MET A 30 9.95 -4.11 6.43
CA MET A 30 11.21 -3.81 5.73
C MET A 30 11.84 -5.07 5.16
N GLN A 31 11.87 -6.18 5.90
CA GLN A 31 12.38 -7.45 5.40
C GLN A 31 11.59 -7.92 4.17
N ARG A 32 10.26 -7.87 4.24
CA ARG A 32 9.37 -8.22 3.12
C ARG A 32 9.55 -7.29 1.92
N PHE A 33 9.83 -6.01 2.18
CA PHE A 33 10.15 -5.03 1.14
C PHE A 33 11.46 -5.40 0.43
N HIS A 34 12.56 -5.61 1.15
CA HIS A 34 13.87 -5.92 0.56
C HIS A 34 13.86 -7.21 -0.27
N VAL A 35 13.21 -8.27 0.22
CA VAL A 35 13.10 -9.54 -0.50
C VAL A 35 12.32 -9.42 -1.82
N GLY A 36 11.50 -8.38 -1.99
CA GLY A 36 10.73 -8.17 -3.22
C GLY A 36 11.27 -7.11 -4.16
N LEU A 37 12.45 -6.56 -3.93
CA LEU A 37 13.08 -5.61 -4.85
C LEU A 37 13.46 -6.31 -6.16
N ALA A 38 13.19 -5.65 -7.29
CA ALA A 38 13.71 -6.07 -8.60
C ALA A 38 15.18 -5.63 -8.78
N ASP A 39 15.58 -4.53 -8.13
CA ASP A 39 16.95 -4.01 -8.15
C ASP A 39 17.44 -3.74 -6.71
N PRO A 40 17.95 -4.78 -6.01
CA PRO A 40 18.48 -4.65 -4.64
C PRO A 40 19.93 -4.13 -4.57
N ASP A 41 20.58 -3.83 -5.71
CA ASP A 41 22.00 -3.49 -5.72
C ASP A 41 22.28 -2.02 -5.32
N CYS A 42 22.64 -1.83 -4.05
CA CYS A 42 22.96 -0.51 -3.50
C CYS A 42 24.44 -0.09 -3.61
N ARG A 43 25.24 -0.67 -4.53
CA ARG A 43 26.64 -0.26 -4.73
C ARG A 43 26.80 1.13 -5.33
N LYS A 44 25.88 1.57 -6.20
CA LYS A 44 25.95 2.88 -6.89
C LYS A 44 24.61 3.64 -6.95
N PRO A 45 23.89 3.84 -5.82
CA PRO A 45 22.66 4.62 -5.81
C PRO A 45 22.96 6.11 -6.05
N SER A 46 22.01 6.82 -6.64
CA SER A 46 22.15 8.26 -6.90
C SER A 46 22.34 9.06 -5.60
N ALA A 47 23.53 9.64 -5.38
CA ALA A 47 23.82 10.45 -4.20
C ALA A 47 22.86 11.65 -4.07
N ARG A 48 22.54 12.30 -5.19
CA ARG A 48 21.56 13.40 -5.23
C ARG A 48 20.20 12.98 -4.70
N TRP A 49 19.65 11.86 -5.16
CA TRP A 49 18.33 11.42 -4.74
C TRP A 49 18.31 10.83 -3.34
N ARG A 50 19.40 10.17 -2.90
CA ARG A 50 19.54 9.76 -1.50
C ARG A 50 19.48 10.95 -0.55
N SER A 51 20.23 12.01 -0.84
CA SER A 51 20.16 13.24 -0.04
C SER A 51 18.78 13.88 -0.08
N HIS A 52 18.13 13.93 -1.25
CA HIS A 52 16.79 14.51 -1.39
C HIS A 52 15.73 13.75 -0.57
N TYR A 53 15.83 12.42 -0.50
CA TYR A 53 14.86 11.55 0.17
C TYR A 53 15.29 11.09 1.57
N ALA A 54 16.34 11.66 2.17
CA ALA A 54 16.80 11.29 3.51
C ALA A 54 15.70 11.38 4.59
N HIS A 55 14.74 12.29 4.41
CA HIS A 55 13.58 12.48 5.28
C HIS A 55 12.58 11.31 5.27
N VAL A 56 12.63 10.40 4.28
CA VAL A 56 11.68 9.27 4.17
C VAL A 56 11.82 8.33 5.36
N ALA A 57 13.05 8.07 5.81
CA ALA A 57 13.29 7.27 7.00
C ALA A 57 12.66 7.94 8.23
N GLU A 58 12.90 9.23 8.45
CA GLU A 58 12.31 9.95 9.60
C GLU A 58 10.78 9.90 9.61
N HIS A 59 10.13 10.04 8.44
CA HIS A 59 8.67 9.97 8.35
C HIS A 59 8.11 8.55 8.59
N LEU A 60 8.81 7.50 8.17
CA LEU A 60 8.42 6.12 8.52
C LEU A 60 8.66 5.79 10.00
N ALA A 61 9.67 6.41 10.59
CA ALA A 61 10.00 6.29 12.01
C ALA A 61 9.04 7.06 12.91
N ASP A 62 8.28 8.01 12.36
CA ASP A 62 7.31 8.78 13.12
C ASP A 62 6.20 7.87 13.66
N GLN A 63 5.96 7.95 14.97
CA GLN A 63 5.01 7.11 15.70
C GLN A 63 3.61 7.71 15.73
N ASP A 64 3.51 9.03 15.53
CA ASP A 64 2.24 9.76 15.53
C ASP A 64 1.53 9.64 14.16
N GLU A 65 2.22 9.05 13.18
CA GLU A 65 1.75 8.91 11.81
C GLU A 65 1.28 7.48 11.46
N THR A 66 0.29 7.41 10.57
CA THR A 66 -0.22 6.15 10.00
C THR A 66 0.72 5.56 8.93
N ALA A 67 1.77 6.29 8.54
CA ALA A 67 2.60 6.03 7.37
C ALA A 67 3.16 4.60 7.32
N LEU A 68 3.71 4.07 8.42
CA LEU A 68 4.29 2.72 8.44
C LEU A 68 3.22 1.62 8.24
N ALA A 69 2.04 1.77 8.87
CA ALA A 69 0.94 0.81 8.72
C ALA A 69 0.37 0.85 7.29
N VAL A 70 0.21 2.06 6.73
CA VAL A 70 -0.25 2.26 5.34
C VAL A 70 0.80 1.76 4.34
N PHE A 71 2.09 1.98 4.59
CA PHE A 71 3.19 1.45 3.77
C PHE A 71 3.16 -0.07 3.74
N GLY A 72 2.96 -0.72 4.89
CA GLY A 72 2.78 -2.17 4.94
C GLY A 72 1.59 -2.63 4.10
N TYR A 73 0.43 -1.96 4.19
CA TYR A 73 -0.75 -2.30 3.38
C TYR A 73 -0.46 -2.18 1.87
N VAL A 74 0.12 -1.06 1.45
CA VAL A 74 0.49 -0.83 0.05
C VAL A 74 1.50 -1.87 -0.43
N LEU A 75 2.50 -2.21 0.39
CA LEU A 75 3.48 -3.24 0.07
C LEU A 75 2.81 -4.60 -0.16
N ASP A 76 1.85 -4.97 0.67
CA ASP A 76 1.12 -6.23 0.49
C ASP A 76 0.33 -6.23 -0.82
N GLU A 77 -0.44 -5.17 -1.11
CA GLU A 77 -1.21 -5.05 -2.37
C GLU A 77 -0.31 -5.06 -3.61
N VAL A 78 0.85 -4.39 -3.55
CA VAL A 78 1.85 -4.37 -4.63
C VAL A 78 2.39 -5.79 -4.86
N ARG A 79 2.79 -6.48 -3.80
CA ARG A 79 3.37 -7.83 -3.90
C ARG A 79 2.35 -8.88 -4.33
N GLU A 80 1.13 -8.82 -3.82
CA GLU A 80 0.02 -9.70 -4.21
C GLU A 80 -0.34 -9.52 -5.68
N ALA A 81 -0.17 -8.31 -6.23
CA ALA A 81 -0.34 -8.03 -7.65
C ALA A 81 0.86 -8.48 -8.52
N GLY A 82 1.88 -9.13 -7.95
CA GLY A 82 3.08 -9.60 -8.66
C GLY A 82 4.06 -8.50 -9.05
N LEU A 83 3.95 -7.31 -8.44
CA LEU A 83 4.80 -6.17 -8.72
C LEU A 83 6.02 -6.15 -7.77
N PRO A 84 7.19 -5.68 -8.24
CA PRO A 84 8.34 -5.37 -7.40
C PRO A 84 8.00 -4.44 -6.24
N SER A 85 8.60 -4.69 -5.08
CA SER A 85 8.33 -3.95 -3.84
C SER A 85 8.71 -2.48 -3.94
N GLU A 86 9.67 -2.10 -4.79
CA GLU A 86 10.03 -0.69 -5.04
C GLU A 86 8.84 0.16 -5.53
N PHE A 87 7.80 -0.44 -6.14
CA PHE A 87 6.60 0.30 -6.53
C PHE A 87 5.76 0.76 -5.34
N ALA A 88 5.90 0.13 -4.16
CA ALA A 88 5.32 0.62 -2.92
C ALA A 88 5.93 1.95 -2.46
N LEU A 89 7.06 2.37 -3.04
CA LEU A 89 7.72 3.66 -2.77
C LEU A 89 7.21 4.82 -3.62
N ILE A 90 6.41 4.54 -4.66
CA ILE A 90 5.82 5.60 -5.51
C ILE A 90 5.12 6.67 -4.65
N PRO A 91 4.30 6.34 -3.64
CA PRO A 91 3.65 7.37 -2.83
C PRO A 91 4.62 8.27 -2.04
N PHE A 92 5.85 7.85 -1.73
CA PHE A 92 6.85 8.78 -1.17
C PHE A 92 7.27 9.85 -2.17
N VAL A 93 7.45 9.47 -3.43
CA VAL A 93 7.80 10.40 -4.51
C VAL A 93 6.64 11.32 -4.84
N GLU A 94 5.41 10.81 -4.79
CA GLU A 94 4.21 11.51 -5.24
C GLU A 94 3.58 12.41 -4.16
N SER A 95 3.40 11.90 -2.94
CA SER A 95 2.61 12.56 -1.90
C SER A 95 3.30 12.65 -0.54
N ARG A 96 4.55 12.17 -0.41
CA ARG A 96 5.17 11.88 0.90
C ARG A 96 4.28 10.96 1.74
N TYR A 97 3.69 9.95 1.10
CA TYR A 97 2.77 8.99 1.73
C TYR A 97 1.47 9.55 2.30
N ARG A 98 1.10 10.78 1.94
CA ARG A 98 -0.11 11.44 2.42
C ARG A 98 -1.33 11.16 1.55
N ALA A 99 -2.31 10.47 2.11
CA ALA A 99 -3.57 10.17 1.44
C ALA A 99 -4.50 11.39 1.27
N ASP A 100 -4.30 12.44 2.06
CA ASP A 100 -5.04 13.72 1.99
C ASP A 100 -4.41 14.73 1.01
N ALA A 101 -3.25 14.42 0.42
CA ALA A 101 -2.50 15.34 -0.43
C ALA A 101 -3.31 15.82 -1.64
N ARG A 102 -3.38 17.13 -1.86
CA ARG A 102 -4.11 17.74 -2.97
C ARG A 102 -3.29 18.86 -3.61
N SER A 103 -3.37 18.94 -4.92
CA SER A 103 -2.98 20.12 -5.68
C SER A 103 -4.22 20.78 -6.30
N THR A 104 -4.26 22.11 -6.32
CA THR A 104 -5.39 22.87 -6.88
C THR A 104 -5.56 22.52 -8.36
N GLY A 105 -6.69 21.91 -8.71
CA GLY A 105 -6.99 21.49 -10.08
C GLY A 105 -6.15 20.33 -10.62
N GLY A 106 -5.31 19.70 -9.79
CA GLY A 106 -4.31 18.74 -10.24
C GLY A 106 -4.45 17.34 -9.65
N PRO A 107 -3.34 16.59 -9.61
CA PRO A 107 -3.21 15.33 -8.89
C PRO A 107 -3.68 15.37 -7.43
N ALA A 108 -4.20 14.24 -6.94
CA ALA A 108 -4.64 14.11 -5.55
C ALA A 108 -4.42 12.69 -4.99
N GLY A 109 -4.35 12.63 -3.66
CA GLY A 109 -4.26 11.45 -2.84
C GLY A 109 -2.89 10.79 -2.85
N LEU A 110 -2.85 9.60 -2.23
CA LEU A 110 -1.64 8.84 -1.97
C LEU A 110 -0.79 8.62 -3.24
N TRP A 111 -1.48 8.30 -4.34
CA TRP A 111 -0.89 7.95 -5.62
C TRP A 111 -0.85 9.10 -6.65
N GLN A 112 -1.29 10.31 -6.24
CA GLN A 112 -1.36 11.51 -7.08
C GLN A 112 -1.99 11.27 -8.46
N PHE A 113 -3.17 10.64 -8.49
CA PHE A 113 -3.90 10.49 -9.74
C PHE A 113 -4.50 11.84 -10.18
N THR A 114 -4.39 12.17 -11.48
CA THR A 114 -5.23 13.22 -12.07
C THR A 114 -6.69 12.75 -12.11
N ALA A 115 -7.65 13.68 -12.07
CA ALA A 115 -9.08 13.32 -12.14
C ALA A 115 -9.42 12.51 -13.40
N GLY A 116 -8.83 12.86 -14.55
CA GLY A 116 -9.03 12.13 -15.80
C GLY A 116 -8.48 10.71 -15.76
N THR A 117 -7.27 10.51 -15.22
CA THR A 117 -6.71 9.18 -15.04
C THR A 117 -7.53 8.39 -14.03
N ALA A 118 -7.93 8.99 -12.91
CA ALA A 118 -8.71 8.33 -11.89
C ALA A 118 -10.01 7.72 -12.44
N ARG A 119 -10.78 8.50 -13.21
CA ARG A 119 -12.02 8.02 -13.84
C ARG A 119 -11.78 6.87 -14.81
N ARG A 120 -10.70 6.91 -15.61
CA ARG A 120 -10.33 5.79 -16.51
C ARG A 120 -9.97 4.50 -15.76
N HIS A 121 -9.62 4.59 -14.48
CA HIS A 121 -9.30 3.45 -13.62
C HIS A 121 -10.43 3.06 -12.66
N GLY A 122 -11.64 3.56 -12.91
CA GLY A 122 -12.87 3.17 -12.19
C GLY A 122 -13.08 3.90 -10.87
N MET A 123 -12.34 4.99 -10.61
CA MET A 123 -12.53 5.84 -9.44
C MET A 123 -13.55 6.95 -9.73
N SER A 124 -14.38 7.24 -8.74
CA SER A 124 -15.39 8.29 -8.77
C SER A 124 -14.75 9.62 -8.39
N VAL A 125 -14.86 10.62 -9.27
CA VAL A 125 -14.36 11.98 -9.01
C VAL A 125 -15.40 12.97 -9.52
N HIS A 126 -16.28 13.44 -8.64
CA HIS A 126 -17.33 14.42 -8.94
C HIS A 126 -17.91 15.05 -7.67
N GLY A 127 -18.21 16.36 -7.71
CA GLY A 127 -18.80 17.07 -6.56
C GLY A 127 -17.96 16.89 -5.29
N LYS A 128 -18.56 16.30 -4.24
CA LYS A 128 -17.90 15.98 -2.96
C LYS A 128 -17.23 14.58 -2.93
N VAL A 129 -17.36 13.79 -3.99
CA VAL A 129 -16.80 12.44 -4.10
C VAL A 129 -15.45 12.50 -4.80
N ASP A 130 -14.41 12.00 -4.14
CA ASP A 130 -13.06 11.93 -4.71
C ASP A 130 -12.31 10.68 -4.21
N ASP A 131 -12.52 9.55 -4.90
CA ASP A 131 -11.91 8.25 -4.60
C ASP A 131 -10.38 8.26 -4.68
N ARG A 132 -9.76 9.31 -5.26
CA ARG A 132 -8.29 9.46 -5.28
C ARG A 132 -7.70 9.51 -3.87
N LEU A 133 -8.47 9.98 -2.90
CA LEU A 133 -8.09 10.15 -1.51
C LEU A 133 -8.38 8.91 -0.65
N SER A 134 -9.07 7.91 -1.21
CA SER A 134 -9.23 6.61 -0.58
C SER A 134 -7.94 5.82 -0.80
N VAL A 135 -7.26 5.44 0.29
CA VAL A 135 -6.07 4.58 0.22
C VAL A 135 -6.40 3.27 -0.51
N VAL A 136 -7.56 2.66 -0.21
CA VAL A 136 -8.00 1.40 -0.83
C VAL A 136 -8.27 1.57 -2.33
N ALA A 137 -9.12 2.53 -2.70
CA ALA A 137 -9.54 2.68 -4.11
C ALA A 137 -8.35 3.09 -5.00
N SER A 138 -7.54 4.04 -4.54
CA SER A 138 -6.37 4.52 -5.27
C SER A 138 -5.25 3.47 -5.37
N THR A 139 -4.99 2.69 -4.32
CA THR A 139 -3.99 1.59 -4.36
C THR A 139 -4.41 0.50 -5.33
N ARG A 140 -5.67 0.05 -5.26
CA ARG A 140 -6.20 -0.93 -6.23
C ARG A 140 -6.13 -0.43 -7.67
N ALA A 141 -6.39 0.86 -7.89
CA ALA A 141 -6.25 1.47 -9.22
C ALA A 141 -4.79 1.53 -9.67
N ALA A 142 -3.86 1.87 -8.77
CA ALA A 142 -2.43 1.95 -9.03
C ALA A 142 -1.82 0.60 -9.39
N VAL A 143 -2.07 -0.46 -8.60
CA VAL A 143 -1.52 -1.79 -8.90
C VAL A 143 -2.03 -2.34 -10.24
N ARG A 144 -3.31 -2.14 -10.56
CA ARG A 144 -3.85 -2.48 -11.89
C ARG A 144 -3.21 -1.66 -13.00
N TYR A 145 -2.97 -0.38 -12.76
CA TYR A 145 -2.35 0.50 -13.75
C TYR A 145 -0.89 0.11 -14.00
N LEU A 146 -0.11 -0.13 -12.95
CA LEU A 146 1.28 -0.58 -13.03
C LEU A 146 1.40 -1.90 -13.81
N ASN A 147 0.54 -2.87 -13.54
CA ASN A 147 0.51 -4.13 -14.31
C ASN A 147 0.21 -3.90 -15.81
N ARG A 148 -0.73 -3.01 -16.13
CA ARG A 148 -1.00 -2.62 -17.53
C ARG A 148 0.21 -1.95 -18.18
N LEU A 149 0.86 -1.02 -17.47
CA LEU A 149 2.07 -0.34 -17.96
C LEU A 149 3.19 -1.35 -18.20
N HIS A 150 3.38 -2.28 -17.29
CA HIS A 150 4.40 -3.32 -17.41
C HIS A 150 4.18 -4.20 -18.65
N ALA A 151 2.96 -4.67 -18.86
CA ALA A 151 2.60 -5.41 -20.07
C ALA A 151 2.81 -4.58 -21.35
N MET A 152 2.43 -3.30 -21.32
CA MET A 152 2.53 -2.40 -22.47
C MET A 152 3.97 -2.05 -22.84
N PHE A 153 4.87 -1.94 -21.87
CA PHE A 153 6.25 -1.52 -22.08
C PHE A 153 7.24 -2.69 -22.05
N GLY A 154 6.79 -3.88 -22.47
CA GLY A 154 7.66 -5.03 -22.74
C GLY A 154 8.29 -5.62 -21.48
N GLN A 155 7.56 -5.59 -20.37
CA GLN A 155 7.96 -6.17 -19.10
C GLN A 155 9.24 -5.58 -18.50
N ASP A 156 9.47 -4.28 -18.74
CA ASP A 156 10.60 -3.54 -18.18
C ASP A 156 10.12 -2.67 -17.00
N TRP A 157 10.61 -2.96 -15.79
CA TRP A 157 10.23 -2.24 -14.57
C TRP A 157 10.68 -0.77 -14.58
N ARG A 158 11.84 -0.45 -15.16
CA ARG A 158 12.30 0.94 -15.28
C ARG A 158 11.38 1.73 -16.20
N GLN A 159 10.96 1.12 -17.30
CA GLN A 159 10.00 1.75 -18.21
C GLN A 159 8.60 1.85 -17.62
N THR A 160 8.18 0.86 -16.83
CA THR A 160 6.93 0.89 -16.06
C THR A 160 6.92 2.09 -15.10
N ALA A 161 8.00 2.29 -14.33
CA ALA A 161 8.15 3.42 -13.41
C ALA A 161 8.14 4.77 -14.16
N MET A 162 8.86 4.88 -15.28
CA MET A 162 8.83 6.09 -16.12
C MET A 162 7.44 6.36 -16.70
N ALA A 163 6.71 5.32 -17.11
CA ALA A 163 5.37 5.45 -17.68
C ALA A 163 4.34 5.88 -16.64
N TYR A 164 4.49 5.45 -15.39
CA TYR A 164 3.64 5.88 -14.30
C TYR A 164 3.71 7.41 -14.13
N ASN A 165 4.94 7.95 -14.11
CA ASN A 165 5.18 9.38 -13.97
C ASN A 165 4.74 10.21 -15.20
N ALA A 166 5.14 9.79 -16.40
CA ALA A 166 4.90 10.59 -17.61
C ALA A 166 3.53 10.35 -18.27
N GLY A 167 2.86 9.28 -17.87
CA GLY A 167 1.72 8.72 -18.61
C GLY A 167 2.17 7.87 -19.81
N GLU A 168 1.39 6.83 -20.07
CA GLU A 168 1.62 5.87 -21.16
C GLU A 168 1.74 6.51 -22.56
N GLY A 169 0.99 7.58 -22.84
CA GLY A 169 1.04 8.28 -24.12
C GLY A 169 2.40 8.93 -24.39
N ALA A 170 2.97 9.58 -23.38
CA ALA A 170 4.28 10.24 -23.48
C ALA A 170 5.40 9.21 -23.68
N LEU A 171 5.36 8.09 -22.94
CA LEU A 171 6.37 7.04 -23.10
C LEU A 171 6.25 6.32 -24.45
N ARG A 172 5.04 6.03 -24.94
CA ARG A 172 4.82 5.51 -26.30
C ARG A 172 5.35 6.47 -27.37
N ALA A 173 5.10 7.76 -27.23
CA ALA A 173 5.61 8.77 -28.16
C ALA A 173 7.14 8.83 -28.15
N SER A 174 7.76 8.71 -26.96
CA SER A 174 9.22 8.64 -26.81
C SER A 174 9.80 7.41 -27.51
N ARG A 175 9.22 6.22 -27.33
CA ARG A 175 9.68 4.99 -28.02
C ARG A 175 9.63 5.11 -29.54
N ARG A 176 8.62 5.79 -30.09
CA ARG A 176 8.46 5.98 -31.55
C ARG A 176 9.41 7.02 -32.15
N LYS A 177 9.80 8.04 -31.38
CA LYS A 177 10.54 9.22 -31.89
C LYS A 177 11.99 9.29 -31.39
N GLY A 178 12.44 8.29 -30.64
CA GLY A 178 13.72 8.30 -29.91
C GLY A 178 13.61 8.96 -28.52
N ALA A 179 14.40 8.47 -27.56
CA ALA A 179 14.32 8.76 -26.12
C ALA A 179 14.43 10.25 -25.70
N ALA A 180 14.76 11.15 -26.64
CA ALA A 180 15.06 12.56 -26.42
C ALA A 180 13.85 13.42 -25.95
N ARG A 181 12.64 12.86 -25.81
CA ARG A 181 11.43 13.63 -25.45
C ARG A 181 10.88 13.39 -24.04
N LEU A 182 11.49 12.52 -23.24
CA LEU A 182 11.10 12.41 -21.82
C LEU A 182 11.67 13.57 -21.02
N SER A 183 10.95 14.02 -19.99
CA SER A 183 11.48 15.02 -19.07
C SER A 183 12.64 14.42 -18.25
N GLY A 184 13.53 15.27 -17.71
CA GLY A 184 14.54 14.82 -16.74
C GLY A 184 13.92 14.22 -15.48
N ILE A 185 12.74 14.69 -15.08
CA ILE A 185 11.95 14.15 -13.97
C ILE A 185 11.56 12.70 -14.26
N THR A 186 11.05 12.43 -15.46
CA THR A 186 10.65 11.08 -15.88
C THR A 186 11.85 10.15 -15.96
N ARG A 187 12.94 10.57 -16.63
CA ARG A 187 14.15 9.72 -16.74
C ARG A 187 14.76 9.38 -15.39
N SER A 188 14.66 10.29 -14.41
CA SER A 188 15.18 10.05 -13.06
C SER A 188 14.23 9.26 -12.17
N TYR A 189 12.98 9.02 -12.59
CA TYR A 189 11.98 8.39 -11.72
C TYR A 189 12.39 7.01 -11.18
N PRO A 190 12.94 6.08 -11.99
CA PRO A 190 13.46 4.82 -11.44
C PRO A 190 14.62 5.02 -10.45
N LEU A 191 15.47 6.03 -10.68
CA LEU A 191 16.60 6.35 -9.81
C LEU A 191 16.14 6.90 -8.45
N LYS A 192 14.98 7.56 -8.40
CA LYS A 192 14.37 8.04 -7.16
C LYS A 192 13.91 6.87 -6.31
N LEU A 193 13.17 5.92 -6.90
CA LEU A 193 12.69 4.72 -6.19
C LEU A 193 13.86 3.90 -5.66
N HIS A 194 14.86 3.63 -6.52
CA HIS A 194 16.07 2.91 -6.12
C HIS A 194 16.85 3.63 -5.02
N ALA A 195 16.99 4.96 -5.09
CA ALA A 195 17.64 5.72 -4.04
C ALA A 195 16.91 5.62 -2.69
N ILE A 196 15.58 5.64 -2.68
CA ILE A 196 14.78 5.46 -1.46
C ILE A 196 14.96 4.04 -0.92
N ALA A 197 14.91 3.01 -1.78
CA ALA A 197 15.13 1.63 -1.35
C ALA A 197 16.47 1.46 -0.64
N CYS A 198 17.55 2.00 -1.24
CA CYS A 198 18.89 1.94 -0.65
C CYS A 198 19.08 2.80 0.61
N LEU A 199 18.20 3.75 0.90
CA LEU A 199 18.25 4.47 2.18
C LEU A 199 17.88 3.53 3.34
N PHE A 200 16.96 2.58 3.13
CA PHE A 200 16.57 1.64 4.18
C PHE A 200 17.73 0.74 4.59
N ASP A 201 18.52 0.25 3.63
CA ASP A 201 19.77 -0.49 3.90
C ASP A 201 20.81 0.39 4.62
N GLN A 202 21.00 1.64 4.18
CA GLN A 202 21.96 2.54 4.81
C GLN A 202 21.63 2.84 6.28
N HIS A 203 20.34 2.88 6.61
CA HIS A 203 19.89 3.11 7.98
C HIS A 203 19.80 1.83 8.81
N ALA A 204 19.98 0.64 8.22
CA ALA A 204 19.78 -0.64 8.90
C ALA A 204 20.62 -0.77 10.18
N ASP A 205 21.82 -0.20 10.24
CA ASP A 205 22.70 -0.24 11.42
C ASP A 205 22.48 0.93 12.40
N ASN A 206 21.61 1.89 12.09
CA ASN A 206 21.34 3.04 12.96
C ASN A 206 20.40 2.61 14.12
N PRO A 207 20.85 2.63 15.40
CA PRO A 207 20.04 2.11 16.50
C PRO A 207 18.75 2.91 16.76
N ARG A 208 18.73 4.21 16.44
CA ARG A 208 17.52 5.05 16.56
C ARG A 208 16.50 4.65 15.50
N TRP A 209 16.95 4.41 14.28
CA TRP A 209 16.12 3.92 13.19
C TRP A 209 15.60 2.50 13.49
N GLN A 210 16.47 1.58 13.90
CA GLN A 210 16.09 0.22 14.27
C GLN A 210 14.98 0.22 15.33
N ARG A 211 15.13 0.96 16.43
CA ARG A 211 14.07 1.05 17.44
C ARG A 211 12.76 1.62 16.90
N ALA A 212 12.84 2.61 16.04
CA ALA A 212 11.64 3.23 15.46
C ALA A 212 10.93 2.28 14.48
N ILE A 213 11.69 1.52 13.68
CA ILE A 213 11.11 0.60 12.69
C ILE A 213 10.67 -0.72 13.32
N GLU A 214 11.28 -1.19 14.40
CA GLU A 214 10.86 -2.44 15.07
C GLU A 214 9.55 -2.32 15.88
N ARG A 215 8.97 -1.12 15.94
CA ARG A 215 7.66 -0.93 16.59
C ARG A 215 6.58 -1.78 15.92
N GLN A 216 5.64 -2.25 16.73
CA GLN A 216 4.46 -2.95 16.25
C GLN A 216 3.47 -1.96 15.62
N VAL A 217 2.92 -2.31 14.46
CA VAL A 217 1.83 -1.59 13.79
C VAL A 217 0.68 -2.55 13.49
N PRO A 218 -0.57 -2.07 13.48
CA PRO A 218 -1.70 -2.89 13.04
C PRO A 218 -1.52 -3.29 11.57
N ARG A 219 -1.86 -4.53 11.24
CA ARG A 219 -2.10 -4.91 9.85
C ARG A 219 -3.41 -4.28 9.40
N LEU A 220 -3.41 -3.66 8.23
CA LEU A 220 -4.60 -3.00 7.71
C LEU A 220 -5.25 -3.84 6.61
N VAL A 221 -6.57 -3.80 6.55
CA VAL A 221 -7.37 -4.50 5.55
C VAL A 221 -8.52 -3.61 5.05
N PRO A 222 -8.91 -3.73 3.77
CA PRO A 222 -10.09 -3.06 3.27
C PRO A 222 -11.35 -3.76 3.80
N ARG A 223 -12.22 -3.03 4.47
CA ARG A 223 -13.52 -3.53 4.96
C ARG A 223 -14.67 -2.89 4.18
N ARG A 224 -15.54 -3.74 3.65
CA ARG A 224 -16.75 -3.32 2.95
C ARG A 224 -17.69 -2.60 3.92
N LEU A 225 -18.12 -1.40 3.54
CA LEU A 225 -19.09 -0.62 4.32
C LEU A 225 -20.52 -0.98 3.89
N PRO A 226 -21.48 -1.06 4.84
CA PRO A 226 -22.90 -1.06 4.53
C PRO A 226 -23.28 0.16 3.67
N ALA A 227 -24.16 -0.03 2.68
CA ALA A 227 -24.59 1.07 1.79
C ALA A 227 -25.31 2.22 2.55
N ALA A 228 -25.83 1.93 3.75
CA ALA A 228 -26.48 2.88 4.63
C ALA A 228 -25.50 3.67 5.52
N THR A 229 -24.18 3.41 5.48
CA THR A 229 -23.23 4.15 6.31
C THR A 229 -23.25 5.64 5.97
N ARG A 230 -23.54 6.47 6.96
CA ARG A 230 -23.55 7.95 6.86
C ARG A 230 -22.54 8.64 7.75
N ASP A 231 -21.94 7.90 8.68
CA ASP A 231 -20.91 8.38 9.58
C ASP A 231 -19.87 7.27 9.79
N LEU A 232 -18.64 7.49 9.33
CA LEU A 232 -17.55 6.54 9.47
C LEU A 232 -17.09 6.39 10.92
N ARG A 233 -17.11 7.48 11.71
CA ARG A 233 -16.70 7.44 13.13
C ARG A 233 -17.69 6.58 13.92
N ALA A 234 -18.98 6.83 13.77
CA ALA A 234 -20.02 6.04 14.43
C ALA A 234 -19.96 4.56 14.01
N TRP A 235 -19.73 4.29 12.71
CA TRP A 235 -19.54 2.92 12.23
C TRP A 235 -18.31 2.26 12.86
N ALA A 236 -17.16 2.95 12.94
CA ALA A 236 -15.94 2.42 13.54
C ALA A 236 -16.12 2.08 15.03
N ILE A 237 -16.76 2.97 15.81
CA ILE A 237 -17.11 2.72 17.22
C ILE A 237 -17.98 1.48 17.35
N ALA A 238 -19.00 1.33 16.50
CA ALA A 238 -19.88 0.16 16.51
C ALA A 238 -19.15 -1.16 16.15
N GLN A 239 -18.01 -1.08 15.46
CA GLN A 239 -17.13 -2.22 15.18
C GLN A 239 -16.09 -2.48 16.28
N GLY A 240 -16.05 -1.67 17.36
CA GLY A 240 -15.05 -1.77 18.41
C GLY A 240 -13.65 -1.31 17.96
N LEU A 241 -13.57 -0.45 16.95
CA LEU A 241 -12.31 0.07 16.42
C LEU A 241 -12.01 1.45 17.02
N ASP A 242 -10.71 1.79 17.11
CA ASP A 242 -10.28 3.17 17.33
C ASP A 242 -10.76 4.04 16.17
N ALA A 243 -11.76 4.87 16.45
CA ALA A 243 -12.43 5.64 15.43
C ALA A 243 -11.57 6.80 14.90
N ASP A 244 -10.68 7.35 15.72
CA ASP A 244 -9.78 8.44 15.32
C ASP A 244 -8.71 7.89 14.37
N PHE A 245 -8.16 6.71 14.68
CA PHE A 245 -7.26 6.00 13.80
C PHE A 245 -7.92 5.63 12.47
N VAL A 246 -9.16 5.09 12.49
CA VAL A 246 -9.91 4.76 11.26
C VAL A 246 -10.18 6.02 10.42
N ILE A 247 -10.49 7.15 11.04
CA ILE A 247 -10.69 8.42 10.31
C ILE A 247 -9.37 8.90 9.69
N ALA A 248 -8.26 8.82 10.43
CA ALA A 248 -6.93 9.19 9.93
C ALA A 248 -6.50 8.34 8.71
N LEU A 249 -6.86 7.04 8.68
CA LEU A 249 -6.61 6.16 7.54
C LEU A 249 -7.47 6.47 6.30
N ASN A 250 -8.59 7.16 6.47
CA ASN A 250 -9.61 7.37 5.44
C ASN A 250 -9.95 8.85 5.23
N PRO A 251 -8.97 9.73 4.93
CA PRO A 251 -9.21 11.17 4.79
C PRO A 251 -10.13 11.53 3.62
N GLY A 252 -10.26 10.61 2.65
CA GLY A 252 -11.15 10.71 1.50
C GLY A 252 -12.56 10.17 1.71
N TRP A 253 -12.93 9.73 2.91
CA TRP A 253 -14.20 9.05 3.11
C TRP A 253 -15.41 9.94 2.80
N HIS A 254 -16.43 9.34 2.22
CA HIS A 254 -17.73 9.95 1.94
C HIS A 254 -18.84 8.89 2.03
N PRO A 255 -20.13 9.28 2.17
CA PRO A 255 -21.23 8.32 2.31
C PRO A 255 -21.45 7.34 1.14
N GLY A 256 -20.79 7.56 0.00
CA GLY A 256 -20.80 6.66 -1.15
C GLY A 256 -19.57 5.75 -1.23
N ALA A 257 -18.63 5.87 -0.29
CA ALA A 257 -17.41 5.07 -0.26
C ALA A 257 -17.77 3.60 -0.02
N ARG A 258 -17.22 2.72 -0.84
CA ARG A 258 -17.51 1.29 -0.80
C ARG A 258 -16.77 0.56 0.31
N ASP A 259 -15.53 0.97 0.56
CA ASP A 259 -14.63 0.32 1.50
C ASP A 259 -13.96 1.38 2.38
N ALA A 260 -13.62 1.00 3.62
CA ALA A 260 -12.73 1.75 4.50
C ALA A 260 -11.49 0.89 4.83
N LEU A 261 -10.32 1.53 4.91
CA LEU A 261 -9.12 0.89 5.43
C LEU A 261 -9.18 0.86 6.95
N VAL A 262 -9.08 -0.33 7.54
CA VAL A 262 -9.17 -0.52 9.00
C VAL A 262 -8.10 -1.50 9.49
N PRO A 263 -7.72 -1.49 10.77
CA PRO A 263 -6.99 -2.60 11.38
C PRO A 263 -7.72 -3.94 11.17
N ILE A 264 -6.97 -5.01 10.90
CA ILE A 264 -7.50 -6.36 11.01
C ILE A 264 -7.93 -6.58 12.47
N GLY A 265 -9.13 -7.11 12.67
CA GLY A 265 -9.88 -7.00 13.93
C GLY A 265 -9.02 -7.24 15.18
N THR A 266 -9.07 -6.33 16.13
CA THR A 266 -8.75 -6.64 17.52
C THR A 266 -9.98 -7.34 18.10
N ASP A 267 -10.05 -8.67 18.00
CA ASP A 267 -11.04 -9.42 18.79
C ASP A 267 -10.61 -9.37 20.27
N ALA A 268 -10.70 -8.19 20.88
CA ALA A 268 -10.72 -8.07 22.32
C ALA A 268 -12.09 -8.61 22.76
N GLY A 269 -12.10 -9.92 23.03
CA GLY A 269 -13.12 -10.69 23.74
C GLY A 269 -14.49 -10.02 23.89
N ARG A 270 -15.35 -10.18 22.89
CA ARG A 270 -16.78 -10.26 23.18
C ARG A 270 -17.03 -11.70 23.62
N THR A 271 -16.80 -11.99 24.90
CA THR A 271 -17.52 -13.11 25.50
C THR A 271 -18.99 -12.81 25.27
N ALA A 272 -19.66 -13.66 24.49
CA ALA A 272 -21.11 -13.70 24.53
C ALA A 272 -21.51 -13.77 26.00
N PRO A 273 -22.53 -13.06 26.47
CA PRO A 273 -23.12 -13.43 27.74
C PRO A 273 -23.54 -14.90 27.58
N ASP A 274 -23.03 -15.75 28.47
CA ASP A 274 -23.57 -17.08 28.67
C ASP A 274 -25.08 -16.92 28.86
N GLU A 275 -25.86 -17.30 27.85
CA GLU A 275 -27.24 -17.69 28.06
C GLU A 275 -27.20 -19.04 28.77
N ALA A 276 -26.90 -18.99 30.07
CA ALA A 276 -27.12 -20.07 31.00
C ALA A 276 -28.48 -19.84 31.68
N ASN A 277 -29.46 -20.62 31.19
CA ASN A 277 -30.65 -21.15 31.88
C ASN A 277 -31.72 -20.17 32.38
#